data_AF-A0A379SJG0-F1
#
_entry.id   AF-A0A379SJG0-F1
#
_cell.length_a   1.000
_cell.length_b   1.000
_cell.length_c   1.000
_cell.angle_alpha   90.00
_cell.angle_beta   90.00
_cell.angle_gamma   90.00
#
_symmetry.space_group_name_H-M   'P 1'
#
loop_
_entity.id
_entity.type
_entity.pdbx_description
1 polymer ?
#
loop_
_entity_poly.entity_id
_entity_poly.type
_entity_poly.pdbx_seq_one_letter_code
_entity_poly.pdbx_strand_id
1 'polypeptide(L)'
;MIKSYPDMTSIYQDLVTGRLDGALCPAIALKFGFLQTAQGKAFEVKGSAVTDTHLFSIGSAYGIRKEDEATQRLINQGLEQIKRNGVWLAIKERYFGDLDISVTE
;
A
#
# COMPACT_ATOMS: atom_id res chain seq x y z
N MET A 1 4.65 22.00 9.59
CA MET A 1 5.62 21.15 10.32
C MET A 1 5.39 19.71 9.88
N ILE A 2 6.44 18.94 9.59
CA ILE A 2 6.31 17.51 9.23
C ILE A 2 6.49 16.70 10.51
N LYS A 3 5.62 15.71 10.73
CA LYS A 3 5.66 14.84 11.91
C LYS A 3 5.62 13.38 11.48
N SER A 4 6.55 12.59 12.00
CA SER A 4 6.56 11.14 11.82
C SER A 4 5.68 10.47 12.87
N TYR A 5 5.02 9.38 12.47
CA TYR A 5 4.16 8.57 13.33
C TYR A 5 4.64 7.11 13.29
N PRO A 6 4.43 6.35 14.37
CA PRO A 6 4.85 4.95 14.42
C PRO A 6 4.03 4.05 13.49
N ASP A 7 2.77 4.39 13.24
CA ASP A 7 1.84 3.62 12.42
C ASP A 7 0.74 4.50 11.83
N MET A 8 -0.03 3.92 10.90
CA MET A 8 -1.14 4.63 10.24
C MET A 8 -2.32 4.91 11.17
N THR A 9 -2.54 4.06 12.19
CA THR A 9 -3.63 4.26 13.16
C THR A 9 -3.46 5.57 13.91
N SER A 10 -2.23 5.88 14.32
CA SER A 10 -1.87 7.11 15.02
C SER A 10 -2.03 8.34 14.12
N ILE A 11 -1.75 8.21 12.82
CA ILE A 11 -2.02 9.27 11.83
C ILE A 11 -3.53 9.55 11.74
N TYR A 12 -4.34 8.50 11.61
CA TYR A 12 -5.80 8.64 11.47
C TYR A 12 -6.44 9.25 12.72
N GLN A 13 -5.95 8.91 13.92
CA GLN A 13 -6.41 9.53 15.16
C GLN A 13 -6.12 11.04 15.18
N ASP A 14 -4.94 11.47 14.73
CA ASP A 14 -4.58 12.89 14.71
C ASP A 14 -5.30 13.66 13.59
N LEU A 15 -5.62 13.02 12.47
CA LEU A 15 -6.52 13.58 11.45
C LEU A 15 -7.93 13.81 12.01
N VAL A 16 -8.53 12.78 12.63
CA VAL A 16 -9.90 12.84 13.18
C VAL A 16 -10.02 13.87 14.31
N THR A 17 -8.97 14.03 15.11
CA THR A 17 -8.95 15.02 16.22
C THR A 17 -8.58 16.43 15.76
N GLY A 18 -8.30 16.64 14.47
CA GLY A 18 -7.92 17.95 13.93
C GLY A 18 -6.52 18.41 14.34
N ARG A 19 -5.67 17.49 14.81
CA ARG A 19 -4.24 17.78 15.11
C ARG A 19 -3.38 17.77 13.86
N LEU A 20 -3.86 17.17 12.76
CA LEU A 20 -3.26 17.20 11.45
C LEU A 20 -4.23 17.80 10.43
N ASP A 21 -3.73 18.69 9.59
CA ASP A 21 -4.47 19.23 8.44
C ASP A 21 -4.54 18.24 7.27
N GLY A 22 -3.61 17.28 7.23
CA GLY A 22 -3.52 16.28 6.16
C GLY A 22 -2.44 15.24 6.44
N ALA A 23 -2.47 14.15 5.67
CA ALA A 23 -1.48 13.09 5.73
C ALA A 23 -1.16 12.56 4.33
N LEU A 24 0.11 12.22 4.11
CA LEU A 24 0.56 11.50 2.92
C LEU A 24 0.66 10.02 3.27
N CYS A 25 -0.11 9.17 2.57
CA CYS A 25 -0.25 7.75 2.88
C CYS A 25 -0.30 6.91 1.59
N PRO A 26 0.12 5.63 1.62
CA PRO A 26 -0.10 4.71 0.52
C PRO A 26 -1.59 4.59 0.17
N ALA A 27 -1.94 4.79 -1.10
CA ALA A 27 -3.33 4.98 -1.53
C ALA A 27 -4.26 3.80 -1.18
N ILE A 28 -3.80 2.56 -1.36
CA ILE A 28 -4.58 1.35 -1.02
C ILE A 28 -4.83 1.27 0.49
N ALA A 29 -3.78 1.45 1.28
CA ALA A 29 -3.89 1.41 2.74
C ALA A 29 -4.80 2.53 3.28
N LEU A 30 -4.75 3.73 2.69
CA LEU A 30 -5.64 4.83 3.02
C LEU A 30 -7.10 4.52 2.66
N LYS A 31 -7.35 4.01 1.45
CA LYS A 31 -8.70 3.72 0.95
C LYS A 31 -9.43 2.74 1.85
N PHE A 32 -8.83 1.56 2.07
CA PHE A 32 -9.47 0.48 2.83
C PHE A 32 -9.30 0.65 4.35
N GLY A 33 -8.18 1.21 4.80
CA GLY A 33 -7.88 1.36 6.22
C GLY A 33 -8.50 2.60 6.87
N PHE A 34 -8.95 3.59 6.09
CA PHE A 34 -9.53 4.81 6.64
C PHE A 34 -10.74 5.33 5.87
N LEU A 35 -10.62 5.65 4.58
CA LEU A 35 -11.67 6.37 3.84
C LEU A 35 -13.00 5.58 3.74
N GLN A 36 -12.94 4.24 3.75
CA GLN A 36 -14.12 3.37 3.76
C GLN A 36 -14.69 3.09 5.15
N THR A 37 -14.06 3.59 6.21
CA THR A 37 -14.54 3.47 7.59
C THR A 37 -15.55 4.56 7.94
N ALA A 38 -16.24 4.44 9.07
CA ALA A 38 -17.13 5.50 9.55
C ALA A 38 -16.38 6.81 9.86
N GLN A 39 -15.17 6.70 10.42
CA GLN A 39 -14.32 7.82 10.79
C GLN A 39 -13.78 8.57 9.56
N GLY A 40 -13.53 7.87 8.46
CA GLY A 40 -12.99 8.45 7.23
C GLY A 40 -14.01 9.20 6.38
N LYS A 41 -15.32 9.13 6.69
CA LYS A 41 -16.38 9.74 5.86
C LYS A 41 -16.28 11.26 5.71
N ALA A 42 -15.66 11.94 6.68
CA ALA A 42 -15.44 13.38 6.63
C ALA A 42 -14.15 13.79 5.91
N PHE A 43 -13.40 12.82 5.37
CA PHE A 43 -12.10 13.02 4.75
C PHE A 43 -12.14 12.59 3.28
N GLU A 44 -11.24 13.18 2.50
CA GLU A 44 -11.08 12.86 1.09
C GLU A 44 -9.61 12.91 0.68
N VAL A 45 -9.30 12.31 -0.46
CA VAL A 45 -8.00 12.51 -1.10
C VAL A 45 -8.00 13.89 -1.76
N LYS A 46 -7.00 14.71 -1.45
CA LYS A 46 -6.79 16.02 -2.07
C LYS A 46 -5.67 15.96 -3.12
N GLY A 47 -6.01 16.31 -4.36
CA GLY A 47 -5.06 16.37 -5.46
C GLY A 47 -4.75 15.01 -6.11
N SER A 48 -3.77 15.02 -7.01
CA SER A 48 -3.29 13.83 -7.72
C SER A 48 -2.33 13.01 -6.87
N ALA A 49 -2.12 11.75 -7.25
CA ALA A 49 -1.11 10.91 -6.60
C ALA A 49 0.28 11.56 -6.70
N VAL A 50 0.97 11.64 -5.58
CA VAL A 50 2.38 12.06 -5.55
C VAL A 50 3.22 10.87 -6.03
N THR A 51 3.96 11.08 -7.11
CA THR A 51 4.82 10.07 -7.72
C THR A 51 6.23 10.62 -7.85
N ASP A 52 7.22 9.82 -7.45
CA ASP A 52 8.64 10.15 -7.54
C ASP A 52 9.41 8.82 -7.40
N THR A 53 10.13 8.41 -8.43
CA THR A 53 10.84 7.11 -8.46
C THR A 53 12.12 7.11 -7.63
N HIS A 54 12.61 8.27 -7.17
CA HIS A 54 13.71 8.37 -6.22
C HIS A 54 13.22 8.23 -4.77
N LEU A 55 11.99 8.67 -4.48
CA LEU A 55 11.40 8.62 -3.13
C LEU A 55 10.53 7.38 -2.90
N PHE A 56 9.80 6.92 -3.91
CA PHE A 56 8.83 5.84 -3.81
C PHE A 56 9.19 4.68 -4.74
N SER A 57 8.96 3.46 -4.25
CA SER A 57 9.04 2.26 -5.08
C SER A 57 7.87 2.22 -6.07
N ILE A 58 8.09 1.62 -7.24
CA ILE A 58 7.03 1.34 -8.23
C ILE A 58 6.03 0.27 -7.75
N GLY A 59 6.38 -0.47 -6.69
CA GLY A 59 5.51 -1.48 -6.09
C GLY A 59 6.03 -2.05 -4.77
N SER A 60 5.31 -3.03 -4.23
CA SER A 60 5.71 -3.77 -3.03
C SER A 60 6.59 -4.98 -3.39
N ALA A 61 7.61 -5.24 -2.58
CA ALA A 61 8.52 -6.36 -2.76
C ALA A 61 8.77 -7.09 -1.43
N TYR A 62 9.27 -8.32 -1.51
CA TYR A 62 9.73 -9.06 -0.34
C TYR A 62 11.13 -8.59 0.07
N GLY A 63 11.27 -8.04 1.27
CA GLY A 63 12.56 -7.72 1.86
C GLY A 63 13.28 -8.99 2.31
N ILE A 64 14.49 -9.22 1.81
CA ILE A 64 15.33 -10.39 2.13
C ILE A 64 16.76 -9.94 2.49
N ARG A 65 17.55 -10.84 3.10
CA ARG A 65 18.99 -10.62 3.29
C ARG A 65 19.67 -10.48 1.92
N LYS A 66 20.64 -9.57 1.82
CA LYS A 66 21.30 -9.22 0.54
C LYS A 66 22.02 -10.41 -0.09
N GLU A 67 22.58 -11.28 0.73
CA GLU A 67 23.37 -12.45 0.35
C GLU A 67 22.53 -13.73 0.16
N ASP A 68 21.24 -13.71 0.49
CA ASP A 68 20.37 -14.89 0.50
C ASP A 68 19.67 -15.11 -0.85
N GLU A 69 20.48 -15.37 -1.89
CA GLU A 69 19.96 -15.59 -3.24
C GLU A 69 19.07 -16.83 -3.35
N ALA A 70 19.28 -17.83 -2.48
CA ALA A 70 18.47 -19.04 -2.46
C ALA A 70 17.02 -18.71 -2.09
N THR A 71 16.82 -17.92 -1.03
CA THR A 71 15.49 -17.44 -0.63
C THR A 71 14.88 -16.54 -1.69
N GLN A 72 15.68 -15.65 -2.29
CA GLN A 72 15.22 -14.80 -3.39
C GLN A 72 14.64 -15.60 -4.55
N ARG A 73 15.38 -16.60 -5.03
CA ARG A 73 14.95 -17.46 -6.14
C ARG A 73 13.68 -18.22 -5.79
N LEU A 74 13.60 -18.77 -4.57
CA LEU A 74 12.43 -19.52 -4.14
C LEU A 74 11.17 -18.66 -4.08
N ILE A 75 11.25 -17.45 -3.51
CA ILE A 75 10.12 -16.52 -3.44
C ILE A 75 9.67 -16.09 -4.84
N ASN A 76 10.62 -15.74 -5.72
CA ASN A 76 10.31 -15.33 -7.08
C ASN A 76 9.65 -16.46 -7.87
N GLN A 77 10.15 -17.69 -7.76
CA GLN A 77 9.55 -18.86 -8.40
C GLN A 77 8.12 -19.13 -7.89
N GLY A 78 7.91 -19.04 -6.57
CA GLY A 78 6.58 -19.19 -5.98
C GLY A 78 5.60 -18.13 -6.44
N LEU A 79 6.03 -16.86 -6.49
CA LEU A 79 5.22 -15.76 -6.98
C LEU A 79 4.82 -15.97 -8.45
N GLU A 80 5.76 -16.36 -9.30
CA GLU A 80 5.48 -16.68 -10.70
C GLU A 80 4.52 -17.86 -10.86
N GLN A 81 4.66 -18.89 -10.02
CA GLN A 81 3.73 -20.02 -10.03
C GLN A 81 2.30 -19.61 -9.69
N ILE A 82 2.11 -18.80 -8.63
CA ILE A 82 0.76 -18.36 -8.23
C ILE A 82 0.13 -17.35 -9.19
N LYS A 83 0.96 -16.59 -9.94
CA LYS A 83 0.48 -15.76 -11.04
C LYS A 83 -0.01 -16.64 -12.19
N ARG A 84 0.78 -17.62 -12.62
CA ARG A 84 0.45 -18.51 -13.75
C ARG A 84 -0.77 -19.36 -13.52
N ASN A 85 -0.99 -19.83 -12.30
CA ASN A 85 -2.13 -20.69 -11.97
C ASN A 85 -3.39 -19.92 -11.51
N GLY A 86 -3.38 -18.58 -11.58
CA GLY A 86 -4.53 -17.74 -11.26
C GLY A 86 -4.79 -17.49 -9.77
N VAL A 87 -4.03 -18.10 -8.85
CA VAL A 87 -4.19 -17.89 -7.41
C VAL A 87 -3.96 -16.43 -7.02
N TRP A 88 -2.96 -15.78 -7.62
CA TRP A 88 -2.71 -14.35 -7.39
C TRP A 88 -3.92 -13.50 -7.75
N LEU A 89 -4.53 -13.76 -8.93
CA LEU A 89 -5.69 -13.01 -9.39
C LEU A 89 -6.90 -13.24 -8.47
N ALA A 90 -7.16 -14.49 -8.07
CA ALA A 90 -8.24 -14.80 -7.14
C ALA A 90 -8.08 -14.10 -5.78
N ILE A 91 -6.85 -13.99 -5.27
CA ILE A 91 -6.56 -13.20 -4.05
C ILE A 91 -6.80 -11.70 -4.32
N LYS A 92 -6.28 -11.17 -5.43
CA LYS A 92 -6.46 -9.76 -5.83
C LYS A 92 -7.93 -9.36 -5.86
N GLU A 93 -8.75 -10.16 -6.55
CA GLU A 93 -10.19 -9.94 -6.68
C GLU A 93 -10.92 -10.05 -5.34
N ARG A 94 -10.56 -11.02 -4.50
CA ARG A 94 -11.19 -11.20 -3.17
C ARG A 94 -11.06 -9.96 -2.29
N TYR A 95 -9.88 -9.31 -2.29
CA TYR A 95 -9.61 -8.20 -1.37
C TYR A 95 -9.79 -6.82 -2.01
N PHE A 96 -9.59 -6.72 -3.31
CA PHE A 96 -9.53 -5.43 -4.01
C PHE A 96 -10.52 -5.32 -5.17
N GLY A 97 -11.25 -6.38 -5.51
CA GLY A 97 -12.20 -6.41 -6.62
C GLY A 97 -11.55 -6.03 -7.95
N ASP A 98 -12.21 -5.16 -8.70
CA ASP A 98 -11.76 -4.71 -10.02
C ASP A 98 -10.68 -3.62 -9.96
N LEU A 99 -10.20 -3.26 -8.76
CA LEU A 99 -9.15 -2.28 -8.62
C LEU A 99 -7.89 -2.76 -9.33
N ASP A 100 -7.36 -1.93 -10.22
CA ASP A 100 -6.05 -2.16 -10.81
C ASP A 100 -4.98 -1.85 -9.77
N ILE A 101 -4.23 -2.89 -9.40
CA ILE A 101 -3.10 -2.82 -8.47
C ILE A 101 -1.84 -3.39 -9.12
N SER A 102 -1.82 -3.47 -10.45
CA SER A 102 -0.65 -3.89 -11.20
C SER A 102 0.46 -2.85 -11.08
N VAL A 103 1.71 -3.33 -11.02
CA VAL A 103 2.90 -2.49 -11.08
C VAL A 103 3.24 -2.35 -12.56
N THR A 104 3.24 -1.12 -13.06
CA THR A 104 3.76 -0.80 -14.39
C THR A 104 5.25 -0.48 -14.27
N GLU A 105 6.08 -1.16 -15.07
CA GLU A 105 7.52 -0.89 -15.20
C GLU A 105 7.79 0.39 -15.99
#